data_AF-A0A4U0XV55-F1
#
_entry.id   AF-A0A4U0XV55-F1
#
_cell.length_a   1.000
_cell.length_b   1.000
_cell.length_c   1.000
_cell.angle_alpha   90.00
_cell.angle_beta   90.00
_cell.angle_gamma   90.00
#
_symmetry.space_group_name_H-M   'P 1'
#
loop_
_entity.id
_entity.type
_entity.pdbx_description
1 polymer ?
#
loop_
_entity_poly.entity_id
_entity_poly.type
_entity_poly.pdbx_seq_one_letter_code
_entity_poly.pdbx_strand_id
1 'polypeptide(L)'
;MPSAVRGPRTLYDKVFEDHIVHEQEGSVLLYIDRHLVHEVTSPQAFEGLRNANRKVRRPDCTLATTDHNVPTTPRKNFKNVAQFIEEDDSRTQCVTLEDNVKAFGLTYFGLGDKRQGIVHIIGPEQGFTLPGTTVVCGDSHTSTHGAFGALAFGIGTSEVEHVLATQTLITQRSKNMRIQVDG
;
A
#
# COMPACT_ATOMS: atom_id res chain seq x y z
N MET A 1 -26.11 -13.85 -5.59
CA MET A 1 -24.81 -13.76 -4.91
C MET A 1 -24.68 -14.95 -3.98
N PRO A 2 -23.59 -15.74 -4.00
CA PRO A 2 -23.49 -16.88 -3.11
C PRO A 2 -23.47 -16.37 -1.66
N SER A 3 -24.43 -16.88 -0.89
CA SER A 3 -24.62 -16.68 0.55
C SER A 3 -23.30 -16.80 1.33
N ALA A 4 -23.23 -16.14 2.50
CA ALA A 4 -22.23 -16.40 3.54
C ALA A 4 -21.93 -17.90 3.64
N VAL A 5 -20.67 -18.28 3.48
CA VAL A 5 -20.26 -19.68 3.30
C VAL A 5 -20.53 -20.43 4.61
N ARG A 6 -21.65 -21.15 4.70
CA ARG A 6 -21.89 -22.15 5.75
C ARG A 6 -21.10 -23.41 5.39
N GLY A 7 -19.90 -23.53 5.94
CA GLY A 7 -18.99 -24.65 5.73
C GLY A 7 -17.53 -24.29 6.06
N PRO A 8 -16.58 -25.19 5.82
CA PRO A 8 -15.15 -24.88 5.94
C PRO A 8 -14.78 -23.66 5.09
N ARG A 9 -14.06 -22.71 5.68
CA ARG A 9 -13.64 -21.45 5.03
C ARG A 9 -12.17 -21.50 4.65
N THR A 10 -11.82 -20.98 3.47
CA THR A 10 -10.41 -20.80 3.05
C THR A 10 -9.73 -19.70 3.88
N LEU A 11 -8.41 -19.56 3.77
CA LEU A 11 -7.70 -18.42 4.36
C LEU A 11 -8.24 -17.10 3.80
N TYR A 12 -8.45 -17.04 2.48
CA TYR A 12 -9.05 -15.88 1.81
C TYR A 12 -10.42 -15.54 2.39
N ASP A 13 -11.31 -16.53 2.51
CA ASP A 13 -12.67 -16.28 3.00
C ASP A 13 -12.66 -15.74 4.43
N LYS A 14 -11.80 -16.30 5.30
CA LYS A 14 -11.67 -15.84 6.69
C LYS A 14 -11.20 -14.39 6.76
N VAL A 15 -10.06 -14.08 6.11
CA VAL A 15 -9.50 -12.73 6.14
C VAL A 15 -10.47 -11.75 5.47
N PHE A 16 -11.04 -12.08 4.31
CA PHE A 16 -11.96 -11.18 3.63
C PHE A 16 -13.21 -10.88 4.49
N GLU A 17 -13.85 -11.91 5.06
CA GLU A 17 -15.07 -11.76 5.88
C GLU A 17 -14.85 -10.97 7.16
N ASP A 18 -13.72 -11.19 7.84
CA ASP A 18 -13.38 -10.50 9.09
C ASP A 18 -13.12 -8.98 8.85
N HIS A 19 -12.91 -8.56 7.60
CA HIS A 19 -12.64 -7.16 7.23
C HIS A 19 -13.80 -6.48 6.47
N ILE A 20 -14.97 -7.12 6.35
CA ILE A 20 -16.14 -6.49 5.74
C ILE A 20 -16.68 -5.39 6.67
N VAL A 21 -16.63 -4.15 6.20
CA VAL A 21 -17.28 -3.01 6.88
C VAL A 21 -18.76 -2.94 6.50
N HIS A 22 -19.05 -3.12 5.21
CA HIS A 22 -20.41 -3.09 4.68
C HIS A 22 -20.50 -3.92 3.40
N GLU A 23 -21.67 -4.50 3.14
CA GLU A 23 -21.94 -5.23 1.90
C GLU A 23 -23.32 -4.81 1.37
N GLN A 24 -23.37 -4.40 0.10
CA GLN A 24 -24.60 -4.02 -0.59
C GLN A 24 -24.56 -4.51 -2.04
N GLU A 25 -25.59 -5.25 -2.46
CA GLU A 25 -25.77 -5.68 -3.86
C GLU A 25 -24.53 -6.39 -4.46
N GLY A 26 -23.76 -7.08 -3.62
CA GLY A 26 -22.51 -7.80 -3.95
C GLY A 26 -21.28 -6.92 -4.17
N SER A 27 -21.38 -5.62 -3.92
CA SER A 27 -20.22 -4.77 -3.65
C SER A 27 -19.93 -4.78 -2.15
N VAL A 28 -18.65 -4.88 -1.81
CA VAL A 28 -18.16 -4.96 -0.44
C VAL A 28 -17.29 -3.75 -0.16
N LEU A 29 -17.58 -3.05 0.92
CA LEU A 29 -16.66 -2.08 1.50
C LEU A 29 -15.74 -2.84 2.46
N LEU A 30 -14.49 -3.05 2.04
CA LEU A 30 -13.49 -3.79 2.78
C LEU A 30 -12.62 -2.82 3.58
N TYR A 31 -12.37 -3.12 4.86
CA TYR A 31 -11.39 -2.40 5.67
C TYR A 31 -9.97 -2.75 5.22
N ILE A 32 -9.10 -1.75 5.16
CA ILE A 32 -7.69 -1.92 4.82
C ILE A 32 -6.84 -1.73 6.09
N ASP A 33 -6.10 -2.75 6.53
CA ASP A 33 -5.26 -2.61 7.72
C ASP A 33 -3.97 -1.83 7.46
N ARG A 34 -3.38 -2.01 6.29
CA ARG A 34 -2.06 -1.50 5.93
C ARG A 34 -2.06 -0.97 4.51
N HIS A 35 -1.58 0.25 4.36
CA HIS A 35 -1.41 0.90 3.07
C HIS A 35 0.06 1.25 2.87
N LEU A 36 0.69 0.63 1.87
CA LEU A 36 2.03 1.00 1.44
C LEU A 36 1.92 2.04 0.32
N VAL A 37 2.79 3.04 0.33
CA VAL A 37 2.84 4.08 -0.71
C VAL A 37 4.28 4.33 -1.16
N HIS A 38 4.44 4.68 -2.43
CA HIS A 38 5.73 4.98 -3.06
C HIS A 38 5.58 6.16 -4.03
N GLU A 39 6.68 6.66 -4.58
CA GLU A 39 6.73 7.95 -5.28
C GLU A 39 5.99 8.01 -6.61
N VAL A 40 5.68 6.85 -7.22
CA VAL A 40 5.17 6.82 -8.60
C VAL A 40 3.67 7.04 -8.66
N THR A 41 2.90 6.34 -7.82
CA THR A 41 1.43 6.28 -7.91
C THR A 41 0.71 7.09 -6.84
N SER A 42 1.41 7.54 -5.81
CA SER A 42 0.84 8.30 -4.70
C SER A 42 0.75 9.83 -4.87
N PRO A 43 1.58 10.53 -5.68
CA PRO A 43 1.54 11.99 -5.75
C PRO A 43 0.15 12.55 -6.08
N GLN A 44 -0.52 12.00 -7.09
CA GLN A 44 -1.85 12.44 -7.52
C GLN A 44 -2.91 12.14 -6.47
N ALA A 45 -2.79 11.02 -5.74
CA ALA A 45 -3.69 10.70 -4.65
C ALA A 45 -3.61 11.74 -3.52
N PHE A 46 -2.39 12.16 -3.14
CA PHE A 46 -2.22 13.23 -2.15
C PHE A 46 -2.71 14.60 -2.63
N GLU A 47 -2.56 14.90 -3.92
CA GLU A 47 -3.12 16.11 -4.52
C GLU A 47 -4.65 16.09 -4.49
N GLY A 48 -5.29 14.96 -4.79
CA GLY A 48 -6.74 14.77 -4.67
C GLY A 48 -7.24 15.05 -3.25
N LEU A 49 -6.53 14.55 -2.22
CA LEU A 49 -6.83 14.88 -0.83
C LEU A 49 -6.74 16.37 -0.55
N ARG A 50 -5.66 17.05 -1.01
CA ARG A 50 -5.49 18.50 -0.83
C ARG A 50 -6.62 19.29 -1.48
N ASN A 51 -6.94 18.97 -2.73
CA ASN A 51 -8.00 19.63 -3.49
C ASN A 51 -9.38 19.45 -2.84
N ALA A 52 -9.63 18.28 -2.26
CA ALA A 52 -10.86 17.98 -1.51
C ALA A 52 -10.82 18.44 -0.04
N ASN A 53 -9.75 19.09 0.41
CA ASN A 53 -9.51 19.49 1.80
C ASN A 53 -9.66 18.32 2.80
N ARG A 54 -9.15 17.14 2.43
CA ARG A 54 -9.16 15.91 3.23
C ARG A 54 -7.80 15.65 3.86
N LYS A 55 -7.82 14.98 5.01
CA LYS A 55 -6.62 14.43 5.66
C LYS A 55 -6.52 12.94 5.39
N VAL A 56 -5.33 12.38 5.57
CA VAL A 56 -5.17 10.92 5.66
C VAL A 56 -5.88 10.43 6.91
N ARG A 57 -6.75 9.43 6.77
CA ARG A 57 -7.63 8.91 7.82
C ARG A 57 -6.88 8.16 8.91
N ARG A 58 -5.90 7.34 8.52
CA ARG A 58 -5.05 6.56 9.43
C ARG A 58 -3.57 6.66 9.01
N PRO A 59 -2.88 7.74 9.41
CA PRO A 59 -1.44 7.88 9.21
C PRO A 59 -0.64 6.72 9.84
N ASP A 60 -1.15 6.16 10.94
CA ASP A 60 -0.58 5.01 11.65
C ASP A 60 -0.67 3.69 10.87
N CYS A 61 -1.60 3.60 9.90
CA CYS A 61 -1.78 2.46 9.01
C CYS A 61 -1.17 2.68 7.63
N THR A 62 -0.40 3.75 7.43
CA THR A 62 0.21 4.09 6.14
C THR A 62 1.73 4.20 6.27
N LEU A 63 2.46 3.50 5.40
CA LEU A 63 3.92 3.51 5.38
C LEU A 63 4.43 3.85 3.98
N ALA A 64 5.32 4.83 3.92
CA ALA A 64 5.93 5.31 2.69
C ALA A 64 7.38 4.88 2.56
N THR A 65 7.81 4.59 1.33
CA THR A 65 9.22 4.47 0.95
C THR A 65 9.43 5.07 -0.43
N THR A 66 10.68 5.18 -0.84
CA THR A 66 11.01 5.42 -2.24
C THR A 66 11.93 4.34 -2.77
N ASP A 67 11.63 3.80 -3.95
CA ASP A 67 12.35 2.65 -4.50
C ASP A 67 12.37 2.54 -6.03
N HIS A 68 11.37 3.02 -6.76
CA HIS A 68 11.29 2.88 -8.23
C HIS A 68 12.21 3.83 -8.98
N ASN A 69 12.32 5.09 -8.52
CA ASN A 69 13.04 6.17 -9.21
C ASN A 69 14.36 6.55 -8.52
N VAL A 70 14.97 5.58 -7.85
CA VAL A 70 16.21 5.78 -7.11
C VAL A 70 17.39 5.35 -7.99
N PRO A 71 18.36 6.22 -8.27
CA PRO A 71 19.49 5.84 -9.10
C PRO A 71 20.37 4.80 -8.40
N THR A 72 21.00 3.92 -9.19
CA THR A 72 21.93 2.88 -8.72
C THR A 72 23.31 3.43 -8.35
N THR A 73 23.51 4.74 -8.43
CA THR A 73 24.77 5.40 -8.10
C THR A 73 25.07 5.30 -6.59
N PRO A 74 26.35 5.22 -6.19
CA PRO A 74 26.70 5.10 -4.77
C PRO A 74 26.22 6.30 -3.94
N ARG A 75 25.52 6.02 -2.84
CA ARG A 75 25.00 7.04 -1.91
C ARG A 75 26.02 7.60 -0.91
N LYS A 76 27.33 7.40 -1.13
CA LYS A 76 28.40 7.79 -0.18
C LYS A 76 28.37 9.28 0.19
N ASN A 77 27.98 10.13 -0.76
CA ASN A 77 27.88 11.59 -0.58
C ASN A 77 26.42 12.07 -0.59
N PHE A 78 25.46 11.20 -0.28
CA PHE A 78 24.04 11.56 -0.25
C PHE A 78 23.79 12.65 0.81
N LYS A 79 23.16 13.76 0.39
CA LYS A 79 22.75 14.86 1.28
C LYS A 79 21.25 15.00 1.35
N ASN A 80 20.59 14.97 0.21
CA ASN A 80 19.14 15.04 0.06
C ASN A 80 18.75 14.50 -1.33
N VAL A 81 17.47 14.15 -1.49
CA VAL A 81 16.90 13.62 -2.74
C VAL A 81 17.08 14.60 -3.90
N ALA A 82 16.83 15.90 -3.67
CA ALA A 82 16.86 16.92 -4.71
C ALA A 82 18.23 17.11 -5.38
N GLN A 83 19.33 16.87 -4.65
CA GLN A 83 20.69 16.94 -5.19
C GLN A 83 21.21 15.59 -5.71
N PHE A 84 20.62 14.48 -5.26
CA PHE A 84 21.10 13.14 -5.57
C PHE A 84 20.49 12.58 -6.86
N ILE A 85 19.23 12.90 -7.14
CA ILE A 85 18.53 12.44 -8.34
C ILE A 85 18.67 13.51 -9.42
N GLU A 86 19.48 13.21 -10.43
CA GLU A 86 19.76 14.13 -11.54
C GLU A 86 18.59 14.24 -12.53
N GLU A 87 17.92 13.11 -12.80
CA GLU A 87 16.79 13.05 -13.73
C GLU A 87 15.57 13.79 -13.19
N ASP A 88 15.07 14.75 -13.95
CA ASP A 88 14.07 15.74 -13.50
C ASP A 88 12.75 15.09 -13.05
N ASP A 89 12.21 14.16 -13.83
CA ASP A 89 10.94 13.50 -13.51
C ASP A 89 11.06 12.61 -12.27
N SER A 90 12.15 11.84 -12.19
CA SER A 90 12.46 10.98 -11.05
C SER A 90 12.64 11.80 -9.78
N ARG A 91 13.38 12.92 -9.86
CA ARG A 91 13.58 13.84 -8.75
C ARG A 91 12.26 14.43 -8.30
N THR A 92 11.44 14.86 -9.24
CA THR A 92 10.14 15.47 -8.95
C THR A 92 9.23 14.52 -8.18
N GLN A 93 9.14 13.26 -8.60
CA GLN A 93 8.32 12.26 -7.91
C GLN A 93 8.82 11.99 -6.47
N CYS A 94 10.12 11.76 -6.30
CA CYS A 94 10.70 11.49 -4.98
C CYS A 94 10.59 12.69 -4.01
N VAL A 95 10.87 13.92 -4.49
CA VAL A 95 10.70 15.14 -3.68
C VAL A 95 9.24 15.39 -3.34
N THR A 96 8.33 15.19 -4.30
CA THR A 96 6.88 15.33 -4.07
C THR A 96 6.40 14.35 -3.01
N LEU A 97 6.90 13.11 -3.00
CA LEU A 97 6.61 12.18 -1.92
C LEU A 97 7.13 12.70 -0.57
N GLU A 98 8.38 13.18 -0.50
CA GLU A 98 8.94 13.73 0.75
C GLU A 98 8.10 14.90 1.30
N ASP A 99 7.57 15.75 0.44
CA ASP A 99 6.72 16.86 0.84
C ASP A 99 5.35 16.39 1.30
N ASN A 100 4.76 15.43 0.59
CA ASN A 100 3.47 14.83 0.96
C ASN A 100 3.56 14.09 2.31
N VAL A 101 4.59 13.27 2.55
CA VAL A 101 4.73 12.54 3.83
C VAL A 101 4.89 13.51 5.00
N LYS A 102 5.60 14.63 4.81
CA LYS A 102 5.71 15.70 5.82
C LYS A 102 4.36 16.38 6.05
N ALA A 103 3.68 16.78 4.97
CA ALA A 103 2.40 17.49 5.04
C ALA A 103 1.28 16.67 5.69
N PHE A 104 1.26 15.35 5.44
CA PHE A 104 0.24 14.44 5.95
C PHE A 104 0.67 13.65 7.19
N GLY A 105 1.91 13.82 7.66
CA GLY A 105 2.42 13.19 8.88
C GLY A 105 2.56 11.67 8.78
N LEU A 106 3.08 11.17 7.66
CA LEU A 106 3.24 9.74 7.40
C LEU A 106 4.60 9.22 7.83
N THR A 107 4.64 7.95 8.25
CA THR A 107 5.92 7.25 8.44
C THR A 107 6.58 7.06 7.08
N TYR A 108 7.85 7.46 6.96
CA TYR A 108 8.60 7.43 5.72
C TYR A 108 10.01 6.87 5.93
N PHE A 109 10.40 5.89 5.12
CA PHE A 109 11.77 5.39 5.03
C PHE A 109 12.39 5.93 3.73
N GLY A 110 12.96 7.13 3.82
CA GLY A 110 13.63 7.79 2.69
C GLY A 110 15.06 7.33 2.47
N LEU A 111 15.71 7.85 1.43
CA LEU A 111 17.04 7.39 0.98
C LEU A 111 18.17 7.46 2.02
N GLY A 112 18.02 8.31 3.04
CA GLY A 112 18.94 8.43 4.16
C GLY A 112 18.64 7.50 5.35
N ASP A 113 17.50 6.80 5.33
CA ASP A 113 17.12 5.84 6.37
C ASP A 113 17.68 4.45 6.02
N LYS A 114 18.31 3.79 7.01
CA LYS A 114 18.86 2.43 6.85
C LYS A 114 17.79 1.37 6.57
N ARG A 115 16.52 1.66 6.85
CA ARG A 115 15.36 0.78 6.63
C ARG A 115 14.76 0.95 5.24
N GLN A 116 15.21 1.94 4.46
CA GLN A 116 14.72 2.13 3.10
C GLN A 116 15.08 0.91 2.24
N GLY A 117 14.13 0.49 1.43
CA GLY A 117 14.26 -0.62 0.51
C GLY A 117 13.04 -0.67 -0.41
N ILE A 118 12.97 -1.75 -1.20
CA ILE A 118 11.85 -2.03 -2.09
C ILE A 118 10.55 -2.10 -1.28
N VAL A 119 9.47 -1.47 -1.75
CA VAL A 119 8.22 -1.28 -1.00
C VAL A 119 7.63 -2.59 -0.44
N HIS A 120 7.77 -3.69 -1.16
CA HIS A 120 7.28 -5.01 -0.72
C HIS A 120 8.26 -5.80 0.15
N ILE A 121 9.50 -5.35 0.28
CA ILE A 121 10.50 -5.92 1.20
C ILE A 121 10.42 -5.24 2.56
N ILE A 122 10.30 -3.90 2.58
CA ILE A 122 10.26 -3.16 3.84
C ILE A 122 9.02 -3.48 4.68
N GLY A 123 7.89 -3.83 4.05
CA GLY A 123 6.65 -4.13 4.76
C GLY A 123 6.84 -5.25 5.78
N PRO A 124 7.25 -6.45 5.37
CA PRO A 124 7.54 -7.54 6.28
C PRO A 124 8.75 -7.29 7.19
N GLU A 125 9.85 -6.73 6.67
CA GLU A 125 11.06 -6.50 7.47
C GLU A 125 10.83 -5.57 8.67
N GLN A 126 9.93 -4.60 8.52
CA GLN A 126 9.61 -3.63 9.57
C GLN A 126 8.37 -4.04 10.39
N GLY A 127 7.89 -5.28 10.23
CA GLY A 127 6.71 -5.80 10.94
C GLY A 127 5.41 -5.10 10.58
N PHE A 128 5.37 -4.41 9.44
CA PHE A 128 4.18 -3.71 8.97
C PHE A 128 3.18 -4.68 8.35
N THR A 129 3.68 -5.68 7.61
CA THR A 129 2.90 -6.80 7.07
C THR A 129 2.76 -7.89 8.12
N LEU A 130 1.51 -8.20 8.50
CA LEU A 130 1.21 -9.21 9.53
C LEU A 130 0.23 -10.27 9.00
N PRO A 131 0.22 -11.48 9.57
CA PRO A 131 -0.76 -12.49 9.20
C PRO A 131 -2.20 -12.03 9.44
N GLY A 132 -3.09 -12.35 8.51
CA GLY A 132 -4.52 -12.05 8.63
C GLY A 132 -4.91 -10.61 8.32
N THR A 133 -4.00 -9.74 7.91
CA THR A 133 -4.32 -8.34 7.56
C THR A 133 -4.72 -8.16 6.09
N THR A 134 -5.47 -7.11 5.78
CA THR A 134 -5.63 -6.58 4.43
C THR A 134 -4.54 -5.54 4.12
N VAL A 135 -3.81 -5.74 3.01
CA VAL A 135 -2.67 -4.89 2.62
C VAL A 135 -2.82 -4.42 1.19
N VAL A 136 -2.72 -3.11 0.96
CA VAL A 136 -2.80 -2.54 -0.40
C VAL A 136 -1.63 -1.60 -0.67
N CYS A 137 -1.31 -1.44 -1.95
CA CYS A 137 -0.32 -0.49 -2.44
C CYS A 137 -0.67 -0.13 -3.88
N GLY A 138 -0.26 1.06 -4.33
CA GLY A 138 -0.30 1.45 -5.74
C GLY A 138 0.71 0.70 -6.63
N ASP A 139 1.02 -0.56 -6.34
CA ASP A 139 1.97 -1.41 -7.06
C ASP A 139 1.34 -2.79 -7.36
N SER A 140 1.57 -3.31 -8.57
CA SER A 140 0.99 -4.58 -9.02
C SER A 140 1.51 -5.82 -8.28
N HIS A 141 2.69 -5.75 -7.66
CA HIS A 141 3.33 -6.86 -6.96
C HIS A 141 2.94 -6.96 -5.48
N THR A 142 1.96 -6.20 -5.04
CA THR A 142 1.49 -6.22 -3.63
C THR A 142 1.06 -7.61 -3.15
N SER A 143 0.71 -8.52 -4.06
CA SER A 143 0.43 -9.92 -3.74
C SER A 143 1.60 -10.65 -3.06
N THR A 144 2.83 -10.14 -3.13
CA THR A 144 3.99 -10.65 -2.39
C THR A 144 3.71 -10.80 -0.89
N HIS A 145 2.95 -9.89 -0.28
CA HIS A 145 2.61 -9.95 1.15
C HIS A 145 1.70 -11.13 1.50
N GLY A 146 1.06 -11.76 0.51
CA GLY A 146 0.29 -13.00 0.70
C GLY A 146 1.12 -14.15 1.24
N ALA A 147 2.45 -14.14 1.06
CA ALA A 147 3.37 -15.10 1.67
C ALA A 147 3.30 -15.11 3.22
N PHE A 148 2.83 -14.02 3.83
CA PHE A 148 2.66 -13.87 5.28
C PHE A 148 1.23 -14.21 5.75
N GLY A 149 0.37 -14.70 4.86
CA GLY A 149 -1.03 -14.96 5.16
C GLY A 149 -1.90 -13.70 5.24
N ALA A 150 -1.44 -12.60 4.62
CA ALA A 150 -2.22 -11.39 4.42
C ALA A 150 -3.07 -11.47 3.14
N LEU A 151 -4.23 -10.79 3.14
CA LEU A 151 -4.96 -10.52 1.90
C LEU A 151 -4.39 -9.26 1.26
N ALA A 152 -3.51 -9.43 0.27
CA ALA A 152 -2.75 -8.33 -0.28
C ALA A 152 -2.87 -8.20 -1.80
N PHE A 153 -3.12 -6.98 -2.29
CA PHE A 153 -3.34 -6.74 -3.72
C PHE A 153 -3.07 -5.29 -4.11
N GLY A 154 -2.68 -5.10 -5.38
CA GLY A 154 -2.41 -3.79 -5.94
C GLY A 154 -3.69 -3.00 -6.22
N ILE A 155 -3.63 -1.69 -6.11
CA ILE A 155 -4.75 -0.77 -6.34
C ILE A 155 -4.34 0.38 -7.27
N GLY A 156 -5.31 0.99 -7.95
CA GLY A 156 -5.07 2.15 -8.81
C GLY A 156 -4.94 3.46 -8.04
N THR A 157 -4.45 4.53 -8.67
CA THR A 157 -4.27 5.85 -8.04
C THR A 157 -5.56 6.41 -7.40
N SER A 158 -6.72 6.27 -8.04
CA SER A 158 -7.99 6.71 -7.47
C SER A 158 -8.38 5.92 -6.22
N GLU A 159 -8.02 4.64 -6.17
CA GLU A 159 -8.22 3.79 -5.01
C GLU A 159 -7.22 4.12 -3.90
N VAL A 160 -5.97 4.47 -4.23
CA VAL A 160 -4.98 4.98 -3.27
C VAL A 160 -5.54 6.21 -2.55
N GLU A 161 -6.10 7.18 -3.28
CA GLU A 161 -6.76 8.34 -2.67
C GLU A 161 -7.90 7.91 -1.75
N HIS A 162 -8.75 6.98 -2.22
CA HIS A 162 -9.90 6.51 -1.46
C HIS A 162 -9.48 5.83 -0.15
N VAL A 163 -8.46 4.97 -0.18
CA VAL A 163 -7.91 4.31 1.02
C VAL A 163 -7.28 5.34 1.95
N LEU A 164 -6.50 6.30 1.44
CA LEU A 164 -5.95 7.37 2.28
C LEU A 164 -7.07 8.19 2.96
N ALA A 165 -8.18 8.45 2.26
CA ALA A 165 -9.29 9.25 2.77
C ALA A 165 -10.20 8.49 3.76
N THR A 166 -10.34 7.17 3.61
CA THR A 166 -11.41 6.39 4.29
C THR A 166 -10.92 5.19 5.09
N GLN A 167 -9.72 4.69 4.81
CA GLN A 167 -9.19 3.39 5.26
C GLN A 167 -10.02 2.19 4.79
N THR A 168 -10.77 2.35 3.70
CA THR A 168 -11.60 1.30 3.12
C THR A 168 -11.43 1.25 1.61
N LEU A 169 -11.89 0.16 1.00
CA LEU A 169 -11.92 0.00 -0.44
C LEU A 169 -13.21 -0.69 -0.88
N ILE A 170 -13.84 -0.20 -1.94
CA ILE A 170 -14.97 -0.90 -2.57
C ILE A 170 -14.40 -1.98 -3.47
N THR A 171 -14.79 -3.23 -3.24
CA THR A 171 -14.31 -4.39 -3.98
C THR A 171 -15.42 -5.43 -4.16
N GLN A 172 -15.12 -6.46 -4.94
CA GLN A 172 -15.97 -7.64 -5.07
C GLN A 172 -15.21 -8.87 -4.63
N ARG A 173 -15.93 -9.88 -4.15
CA ARG A 173 -15.32 -11.15 -3.75
C ARG A 173 -14.70 -11.83 -4.96
N SER A 174 -13.43 -12.21 -4.83
CA SER A 174 -12.68 -12.97 -5.82
C SER A 174 -12.96 -14.47 -5.69
N LYS A 175 -12.68 -15.22 -6.76
CA LYS A 175 -12.76 -16.68 -6.73
C LYS A 175 -11.49 -17.26 -6.12
N ASN A 176 -11.64 -18.35 -5.39
CA ASN A 176 -10.52 -19.10 -4.82
C ASN A 176 -9.98 -20.12 -5.84
N MET A 177 -8.67 -20.22 -5.96
CA MET A 177 -7.97 -21.33 -6.63
C MET A 177 -6.95 -21.91 -5.66
N ARG A 178 -7.04 -23.22 -5.40
CA ARG A 178 -6.08 -23.93 -4.54
C ARG A 178 -4.98 -24.52 -5.40
N ILE A 179 -3.74 -24.11 -5.15
CA ILE A 179 -2.55 -24.76 -5.68
C ILE A 179 -1.97 -25.63 -4.55
N GLN A 180 -1.86 -26.92 -4.80
CA GLN A 180 -1.20 -27.87 -3.89
C GLN A 180 0.15 -28.22 -4.49
N VAL A 181 1.21 -28.08 -3.69
CA VAL A 181 2.58 -28.42 -4.07
C VAL A 181 3.01 -29.58 -3.19
N ASP A 182 3.13 -30.76 -3.80
CA ASP A 182 3.65 -31.97 -3.17
C ASP A 182 5.13 -32.11 -3.53
N GLY A 183 5.96 -32.52 -2.57
CA GLY A 183 7.42 -32.63 -2.72
C GLY A 183 7.89 -33.84 -3.51
#